data_AF-A0A060VZL5-F1
#
_entry.id   AF-A0A060VZL5-F1
#
_cell.length_a   1.000
_cell.length_b   1.000
_cell.length_c   1.000
_cell.angle_alpha   90.00
_cell.angle_beta   90.00
_cell.angle_gamma   90.00
#
_symmetry.space_group_name_H-M   'P 1'
#
loop_
_entity.id
_entity.type
_entity.pdbx_description
1 polymer ?
#
loop_
_entity_poly.entity_id
_entity_poly.type
_entity_poly.pdbx_seq_one_letter_code
_entity_poly.pdbx_strand_id
1 'polypeptide(L)'
;MFGVVLFDFAADFIDGPVKAYLFDVCSYTDKERGLHYHALLTGLGGAFGYLVGAMDWGHSSLGRLLGSEYQVIYFFSALTWMVFLIVHLFSIPETPLTKDISLDVLTPNALLLLSTHSSSGGYGSLHGSMSQESEADLRPRSFSALGEANSVTSSAKQPNKEQKRMTLKSCLLAMINMPSHYRCLCVSHLLGWTAFLCNMLFFTDFMGQIVYKGNPYADHNSTAYERYERGVEIGCWGLCINAVSSALYSYVQRLLLPYIGLKGLYFVGYFVFGLGTSLIGLFPNIITTLILCSVFGVMSSTLYTIPFNLISEYHREEEVQRKMGKGNPAGQDRGTGVDCAALTCMVQLAQIIVGAGLGALVNMAGSVIVVVLSASTMSLIGCLFIALFIRYVE
;
A
#
# COMPACT_ATOMS: atom_id res chain seq x y z
N MET A 1 5.35 -18.90 -14.15
CA MET A 1 5.16 -19.00 -12.68
C MET A 1 6.19 -18.19 -11.90
N PHE A 2 7.50 -18.48 -12.00
CA PHE A 2 8.52 -17.72 -11.25
C PHE A 2 8.46 -16.20 -11.49
N GLY A 3 8.32 -15.74 -12.74
CA GLY A 3 8.23 -14.32 -13.05
C GLY A 3 7.01 -13.61 -12.46
N VAL A 4 5.86 -14.28 -12.41
CA VAL A 4 4.63 -13.72 -11.80
C VAL A 4 4.82 -13.56 -10.30
N VAL A 5 5.38 -14.57 -9.63
CA VAL A 5 5.66 -14.52 -8.18
C VAL A 5 6.65 -13.41 -7.84
N LEU A 6 7.73 -13.26 -8.63
CA LEU A 6 8.72 -12.21 -8.41
C LEU A 6 8.13 -10.81 -8.62
N PHE A 7 7.30 -10.64 -9.65
CA PHE A 7 6.63 -9.37 -9.95
C PHE A 7 5.64 -8.98 -8.85
N ASP A 8 4.81 -9.93 -8.41
CA ASP A 8 3.82 -9.73 -7.33
C ASP A 8 4.54 -9.36 -6.02
N PHE A 9 5.60 -10.09 -5.67
CA PHE A 9 6.43 -9.78 -4.52
C PHE A 9 7.07 -8.39 -4.61
N ALA A 10 7.60 -8.00 -5.77
CA ALA A 10 8.20 -6.69 -5.96
C ALA A 10 7.16 -5.56 -5.89
N ALA A 11 5.98 -5.76 -6.46
CA ALA A 11 4.88 -4.81 -6.43
C ALA A 11 4.34 -4.58 -5.01
N ASP A 12 4.25 -5.63 -4.20
CA ASP A 12 3.83 -5.49 -2.80
C ASP A 12 4.93 -4.88 -1.91
N PHE A 13 6.20 -5.17 -2.19
CA PHE A 13 7.30 -4.72 -1.36
C PHE A 13 7.66 -3.24 -1.58
N ILE A 14 7.32 -2.65 -2.73
CA ILE A 14 7.64 -1.24 -3.02
C ILE A 14 6.79 -0.26 -2.20
N ASP A 15 5.57 -0.64 -1.81
CA ASP A 15 4.62 0.24 -1.13
C ASP A 15 5.09 0.67 0.26
N GLY A 16 5.65 -0.27 1.04
CA GLY A 16 6.14 -0.01 2.40
C GLY A 16 7.26 1.05 2.46
N PRO A 17 8.39 0.87 1.74
CA PRO A 17 9.47 1.84 1.68
C PRO A 17 9.04 3.20 1.13
N VAL A 18 8.16 3.25 0.11
CA VAL A 18 7.65 4.51 -0.44
C VAL A 18 6.84 5.27 0.60
N LYS A 19 5.97 4.59 1.34
CA LYS A 19 5.20 5.21 2.44
C LYS A 19 6.10 5.65 3.59
N ALA A 20 7.08 4.84 3.99
CA ALA A 20 8.04 5.22 5.02
C ALA A 20 8.79 6.49 4.62
N TYR A 21 9.29 6.56 3.38
CA TYR A 21 9.94 7.76 2.84
C TYR A 21 9.02 8.99 2.87
N LEU A 22 7.75 8.84 2.46
CA LEU A 22 6.77 9.93 2.54
C LEU A 22 6.58 10.42 3.98
N PHE A 23 6.50 9.50 4.95
CA PHE A 23 6.34 9.84 6.36
C PHE A 23 7.58 10.47 7.00
N ASP A 24 8.77 10.17 6.48
CA ASP A 24 10.04 10.69 6.98
C ASP A 24 10.38 12.08 6.44
N VAL A 25 10.00 12.38 5.18
CA VAL A 25 10.36 13.66 4.51
C VAL A 25 9.26 14.71 4.60
N CYS A 26 7.98 14.32 4.63
CA CYS A 26 6.88 15.29 4.58
C CYS A 26 6.49 15.86 5.94
N SER A 27 6.04 17.12 5.95
CA SER A 27 5.40 17.75 7.10
C SER A 27 4.04 17.08 7.41
N TYR A 28 3.47 17.26 8.61
CA TYR A 28 2.18 16.65 8.98
C TYR A 28 1.05 16.98 7.99
N THR A 29 0.95 18.22 7.53
CA THR A 29 -0.04 18.64 6.54
C THR A 29 0.21 18.07 5.14
N ASP A 30 1.48 17.78 4.82
CA ASP A 30 1.85 17.22 3.52
C ASP A 30 1.76 15.68 3.50
N LYS A 31 1.84 15.01 4.66
CA LYS A 31 1.62 13.56 4.79
C LYS A 31 0.24 13.16 4.31
N GLU A 32 -0.80 13.88 4.76
CA GLU A 32 -2.19 13.63 4.34
C GLU A 32 -2.33 13.82 2.82
N ARG A 33 -1.80 14.93 2.28
CA ARG A 33 -1.82 15.20 0.83
C ARG A 33 -1.07 14.15 0.03
N GLY A 34 0.10 13.73 0.50
CA GLY A 34 0.90 12.70 -0.14
C GLY A 34 0.20 11.35 -0.17
N LEU A 35 -0.48 10.97 0.92
CA LEU A 35 -1.25 9.74 0.99
C LEU A 35 -2.45 9.77 0.03
N HIS A 36 -3.10 10.93 -0.13
CA HIS A 36 -4.15 11.12 -1.13
C HIS A 36 -3.63 10.99 -2.56
N TYR A 37 -2.50 11.62 -2.90
CA TYR A 37 -1.90 11.48 -4.23
C TYR A 37 -1.47 10.05 -4.50
N HIS A 38 -0.91 9.37 -3.51
CA HIS A 38 -0.57 7.96 -3.60
C HIS A 38 -1.82 7.11 -3.91
N ALA A 39 -2.90 7.26 -3.14
CA ALA A 39 -4.14 6.52 -3.38
C ALA A 39 -4.74 6.80 -4.77
N LEU A 40 -4.71 8.07 -5.21
CA LEU A 40 -5.18 8.49 -6.53
C LEU A 40 -4.38 7.83 -7.66
N LEU A 41 -3.05 7.91 -7.59
CA LEU A 41 -2.16 7.37 -8.62
C LEU A 41 -2.21 5.84 -8.66
N THR A 42 -2.33 5.18 -7.50
CA THR A 42 -2.59 3.74 -7.41
C THR A 42 -3.91 3.36 -8.08
N GLY A 43 -4.98 4.14 -7.84
CA GLY A 43 -6.28 3.94 -8.50
C GLY A 43 -6.22 4.13 -10.02
N LEU A 44 -5.55 5.18 -10.50
CA LEU A 44 -5.39 5.43 -11.94
C LEU A 44 -4.52 4.36 -12.62
N GLY A 45 -3.43 3.94 -11.97
CA GLY A 45 -2.58 2.84 -12.46
C GLY A 45 -3.34 1.52 -12.52
N GLY A 46 -4.12 1.20 -11.49
CA GLY A 46 -5.01 0.05 -11.48
C GLY A 46 -6.06 0.10 -12.59
N ALA A 47 -6.70 1.25 -12.79
CA ALA A 47 -7.69 1.44 -13.86
C ALA A 47 -7.07 1.24 -15.24
N PHE A 48 -5.88 1.79 -15.48
CA PHE A 48 -5.14 1.59 -16.72
C PHE A 48 -4.77 0.13 -16.93
N GLY A 49 -4.25 -0.56 -15.90
CA GLY A 49 -3.92 -1.98 -15.97
C GLY A 49 -5.12 -2.87 -16.28
N TYR A 50 -6.24 -2.66 -15.59
CA TYR A 50 -7.47 -3.42 -15.85
C TYR A 50 -8.08 -3.08 -17.21
N LEU A 51 -8.00 -1.83 -17.67
CA LEU A 51 -8.45 -1.44 -19.00
C LEU A 51 -7.65 -2.16 -20.09
N VAL A 52 -6.32 -2.18 -19.97
CA VAL A 52 -5.45 -2.92 -20.90
C VAL A 52 -5.79 -4.41 -20.89
N GLY A 53 -6.12 -5.00 -19.74
CA GLY A 53 -6.55 -6.40 -19.66
C GLY A 53 -7.98 -6.69 -20.12
N ALA A 54 -8.85 -5.67 -20.21
CA ALA A 54 -10.26 -5.81 -20.56
C ALA A 54 -10.55 -5.57 -22.05
N MET A 55 -9.59 -5.01 -22.79
CA MET A 55 -9.70 -4.80 -24.23
C MET A 55 -9.31 -6.07 -24.98
N ASP A 56 -10.14 -6.45 -25.96
CA ASP A 56 -9.85 -7.55 -26.88
C ASP A 56 -8.74 -7.15 -27.86
N TRP A 57 -7.53 -7.64 -27.60
CA TRP A 57 -6.39 -7.37 -28.47
C TRP A 57 -6.27 -8.37 -29.62
N GLY A 58 -6.95 -9.52 -29.55
CA GLY A 58 -6.82 -10.61 -30.52
C GLY A 58 -7.19 -10.17 -31.94
N HIS A 59 -8.25 -9.38 -32.09
CA HIS A 59 -8.68 -8.87 -33.39
C HIS A 59 -8.01 -7.56 -33.84
N SER A 60 -7.35 -6.88 -32.90
CA SER A 60 -6.70 -5.58 -33.09
C SER A 60 -5.42 -5.70 -33.93
N SER A 61 -5.06 -4.63 -34.66
CA SER A 61 -3.85 -4.60 -35.51
C SER A 61 -2.57 -4.89 -34.71
N LEU A 62 -2.53 -4.49 -33.43
CA LEU A 62 -1.40 -4.78 -32.54
C LEU A 62 -1.31 -6.26 -32.16
N GLY A 63 -2.44 -6.94 -31.93
CA GLY A 63 -2.47 -8.38 -31.65
C GLY A 63 -2.04 -9.20 -32.86
N ARG A 64 -2.37 -8.76 -34.07
CA ARG A 64 -1.85 -9.37 -35.31
C ARG A 64 -0.35 -9.13 -35.52
N LEU A 65 0.16 -7.95 -35.13
CA LEU A 65 1.58 -7.60 -35.25
C LEU A 65 2.46 -8.36 -34.24
N LEU A 66 2.02 -8.45 -32.98
CA LEU A 66 2.73 -9.14 -31.91
C LEU A 66 2.38 -10.63 -31.84
N GLY A 67 1.43 -11.11 -32.64
CA GLY A 67 1.08 -12.53 -32.76
C GLY A 67 0.26 -13.12 -31.62
N SER A 68 0.12 -12.43 -30.48
CA SER A 68 -0.71 -12.86 -29.34
C SER A 68 -1.19 -11.67 -28.51
N GLU A 69 -2.43 -11.75 -28.03
CA GLU A 69 -3.02 -10.80 -27.09
C GLU A 69 -2.20 -10.60 -25.82
N TYR A 70 -1.69 -11.69 -25.23
CA TYR A 70 -0.85 -11.61 -24.02
C TYR A 70 0.42 -10.78 -24.24
N GLN A 71 1.03 -10.89 -25.43
CA GLN A 71 2.24 -10.12 -25.74
C GLN A 71 1.97 -8.62 -25.82
N VAL A 72 0.78 -8.22 -26.30
CA VAL A 72 0.34 -6.82 -26.31
C VAL A 72 0.19 -6.29 -24.89
N ILE A 73 -0.46 -7.05 -24.01
CA ILE A 73 -0.64 -6.69 -22.60
C ILE A 73 0.71 -6.51 -21.89
N TYR A 74 1.64 -7.45 -22.07
CA TYR A 74 2.99 -7.35 -21.51
C TYR A 74 3.78 -6.17 -22.10
N PHE A 75 3.63 -5.87 -23.39
CA PHE A 75 4.27 -4.72 -24.02
C PHE A 75 3.84 -3.39 -23.38
N PHE A 76 2.52 -3.16 -23.24
CA PHE A 76 2.02 -1.96 -22.57
C PHE A 76 2.42 -1.88 -21.10
N SER A 77 2.45 -3.03 -20.41
CA SER A 77 2.88 -3.10 -19.01
C SER A 77 4.36 -2.72 -18.85
N ALA A 78 5.23 -3.26 -19.71
CA ALA A 78 6.66 -2.94 -19.73
C ALA A 78 6.91 -1.48 -20.11
N LEU A 79 6.19 -0.95 -21.11
CA LEU A 79 6.28 0.45 -21.52
C LEU A 79 5.93 1.40 -20.36
N THR A 80 4.81 1.12 -19.69
CA THR A 80 4.33 1.91 -18.54
C THR A 80 5.37 1.89 -17.41
N TRP A 81 5.85 0.69 -17.05
CA TRP A 81 6.88 0.53 -16.02
C TRP A 81 8.17 1.29 -16.38
N MET A 82 8.65 1.20 -17.62
CA MET A 82 9.85 1.91 -18.07
C MET A 82 9.70 3.43 -17.96
N VAL A 83 8.56 3.99 -18.38
CA VAL A 83 8.29 5.43 -18.26
C VAL A 83 8.33 5.87 -16.80
N PHE A 84 7.64 5.17 -15.91
CA PHE A 84 7.61 5.52 -14.48
C PHE A 84 8.95 5.29 -13.79
N LEU A 85 9.71 4.26 -14.18
CA LEU A 85 11.07 4.03 -13.69
C LEU A 85 11.99 5.19 -14.07
N ILE A 86 11.93 5.64 -15.33
CA ILE A 86 12.70 6.80 -15.81
C ILE A 86 12.32 8.04 -15.01
N VAL A 87 11.02 8.34 -14.88
CA VAL A 87 10.56 9.48 -14.09
C VAL A 87 11.06 9.39 -12.64
N HIS A 88 10.99 8.21 -12.01
CA HIS A 88 11.47 8.00 -10.65
C HIS A 88 12.97 8.27 -10.51
N LEU A 89 13.80 7.73 -11.41
CA LEU A 89 15.24 7.92 -11.42
C LEU A 89 15.67 9.39 -11.60
N PHE A 90 14.88 10.19 -12.32
CA PHE A 90 15.17 11.62 -12.54
C PHE A 90 14.52 12.55 -11.51
N SER A 91 13.55 12.09 -10.72
CA SER A 91 12.78 12.96 -9.81
C SER A 91 13.47 13.22 -8.47
N ILE A 92 14.24 12.26 -7.95
CA ILE A 92 14.88 12.37 -6.63
C ILE A 92 16.39 12.59 -6.85
N PRO A 93 16.90 13.83 -6.74
CA PRO A 93 18.34 14.05 -6.76
C PRO A 93 18.95 13.43 -5.49
N GLU A 94 19.77 12.39 -5.66
CA GLU A 94 20.50 11.81 -4.53
C GLU A 94 21.52 12.84 -4.00
N THR A 95 21.38 13.24 -2.74
CA THR A 95 22.44 13.97 -2.05
C THR A 95 23.54 12.97 -1.68
N PRO A 96 24.78 13.11 -2.20
CA PRO A 96 25.85 12.21 -1.84
C PRO A 96 26.08 12.25 -0.34
N LEU A 97 26.19 11.07 0.28
CA LEU A 97 26.50 10.94 1.70
C LEU A 97 27.90 11.52 1.94
N THR A 98 27.95 12.79 2.33
CA THR A 98 29.20 13.45 2.68
C THR A 98 29.65 12.81 3.99
N LYS A 99 30.63 11.90 3.91
CA LYS A 99 31.36 11.48 5.11
C LYS A 99 32.07 12.73 5.61
N ASP A 100 31.57 13.35 6.65
CA ASP A 100 32.34 14.32 7.43
C ASP A 100 33.54 13.58 8.03
N ILE A 101 34.66 13.56 7.31
CA ILE A 101 35.96 13.11 7.79
C ILE A 101 36.61 14.21 8.68
N SER A 102 35.90 15.30 8.95
CA SER A 102 36.48 16.52 9.54
C SER A 102 36.19 16.76 11.02
N LEU A 103 35.61 15.80 11.75
CA LEU A 103 35.26 15.99 13.17
C LEU A 103 35.91 14.99 14.14
N ASP A 104 36.99 14.33 13.72
CA ASP A 104 37.72 13.37 14.56
C ASP A 104 38.92 13.96 15.34
N VAL A 105 39.11 15.29 15.38
CA VAL A 105 40.31 15.88 16.02
C VAL A 105 40.05 16.94 17.11
N LEU A 106 38.88 17.54 17.26
CA LEU A 106 38.73 18.62 18.26
C LEU A 106 37.48 18.49 19.15
N THR A 107 37.76 18.09 20.39
CA THR A 107 37.02 18.31 21.66
C THR A 107 35.80 17.42 21.98
N PRO A 108 35.85 16.63 23.08
CA PRO A 108 34.74 15.75 23.51
C PRO A 108 33.52 16.48 24.12
N ASN A 109 33.53 17.82 24.22
CA ASN A 109 32.43 18.59 24.82
C ASN A 109 31.45 19.22 23.79
N ALA A 110 31.70 19.10 22.48
CA ALA A 110 30.79 19.62 21.45
C ALA A 110 29.62 18.65 21.16
N LEU A 111 29.82 17.33 21.36
CA LEU A 111 28.79 16.31 21.12
C LEU A 111 27.61 16.36 22.12
N LEU A 112 27.80 16.99 23.28
CA LEU A 112 26.73 17.12 24.28
C LEU A 112 25.82 18.34 24.00
N LEU A 113 26.32 19.33 23.27
CA LEU A 113 25.56 20.51 22.83
C LEU A 113 24.77 20.27 21.54
N LEU A 114 25.20 19.33 20.69
CA LEU A 114 24.42 18.91 19.52
C LEU A 114 23.21 18.03 19.88
N SER A 115 23.24 17.35 21.04
CA SER A 115 22.13 16.54 21.57
C SER A 115 21.00 17.41 22.17
N THR A 116 21.30 18.63 22.60
CA THR A 116 20.31 19.54 23.22
C THR A 116 19.62 20.47 22.21
N HIS A 117 20.09 20.53 20.96
CA HIS A 117 19.43 21.26 19.86
C HIS A 117 18.83 20.35 18.77
N SER A 118 18.79 19.02 18.97
CA SER A 118 18.22 18.06 18.01
C SER A 118 16.67 18.05 17.97
N SER A 119 16.00 19.15 18.33
CA SER A 119 14.55 19.31 18.23
C SER A 119 14.09 20.20 17.07
N SER A 120 14.97 20.60 16.14
CA SER A 120 14.54 21.39 14.97
C SER A 120 15.30 21.17 13.65
N GLY A 121 15.76 19.94 13.36
CA GLY A 121 16.45 19.64 12.10
C GLY A 121 15.73 18.58 11.28
N GLY A 122 14.66 18.98 10.58
CA GLY A 122 13.92 18.10 9.67
C GLY A 122 14.74 17.71 8.45
N TYR A 123 14.64 16.44 8.06
CA TYR A 123 15.10 15.95 6.76
C TYR A 123 14.30 16.68 5.66
N GLY A 124 14.96 17.47 4.82
CA GLY A 124 14.40 17.90 3.53
C GLY A 124 13.36 19.04 3.53
N SER A 125 13.36 19.98 4.48
CA SER A 125 12.56 21.20 4.28
C SER A 125 13.25 22.16 3.29
N LEU A 126 12.72 22.28 2.08
CA LEU A 126 13.04 23.37 1.16
C LEU A 126 12.78 24.71 1.86
N HIS A 127 13.84 25.43 2.23
CA HIS A 127 13.72 26.81 2.66
C HIS A 127 14.03 27.74 1.49
N GLY A 128 13.14 28.72 1.30
CA GLY A 128 13.16 29.68 0.22
C GLY A 128 14.45 30.50 0.20
N SER A 129 14.90 30.75 -1.03
CA SER A 129 16.05 31.54 -1.40
C SER A 129 15.96 33.00 -0.94
N MET A 130 17.07 33.52 -0.40
CA MET A 130 17.47 34.90 -0.63
C MET A 130 19.00 35.06 -0.50
N SER A 131 19.63 35.27 -1.67
CA SER A 131 20.77 36.16 -1.95
C SER A 131 22.07 36.01 -1.14
N GLN A 132 23.16 35.54 -1.77
CA GLN A 132 24.23 36.40 -2.36
C GLN A 132 25.46 35.57 -2.81
N GLU A 133 26.11 36.13 -3.82
CA GLU A 133 27.24 35.66 -4.65
C GLU A 133 28.51 35.23 -3.88
N SER A 134 29.29 34.29 -4.44
CA SER A 134 30.63 34.56 -4.99
C SER A 134 31.28 33.32 -5.62
N GLU A 135 32.09 33.59 -6.64
CA GLU A 135 32.72 32.73 -7.65
C GLU A 135 33.90 31.83 -7.23
N ALA A 136 34.17 30.86 -8.13
CA ALA A 136 35.45 30.27 -8.57
C ALA A 136 36.27 29.41 -7.58
N ASP A 137 36.67 28.18 -7.95
CA ASP A 137 37.77 27.96 -8.89
C ASP A 137 37.97 26.46 -9.30
N LEU A 138 38.81 26.29 -10.31
CA LEU A 138 39.12 25.23 -11.26
C LEU A 138 39.34 23.75 -10.81
N ARG A 139 38.96 22.87 -11.76
CA ARG A 139 39.33 21.44 -11.97
C ARG A 139 40.85 21.23 -12.21
N PRO A 140 41.45 20.00 -12.22
CA PRO A 140 40.91 18.80 -12.91
C PRO A 140 41.20 17.38 -12.34
N ARG A 141 40.42 16.45 -12.89
CA ARG A 141 40.49 14.97 -12.90
C ARG A 141 41.91 14.38 -12.94
N SER A 142 42.13 13.30 -12.18
CA SER A 142 42.90 12.15 -12.66
C SER A 142 42.33 10.83 -12.11
N PHE A 143 42.12 9.93 -13.06
CA PHE A 143 41.60 8.57 -12.97
C PHE A 143 42.77 7.64 -12.66
N SER A 144 42.78 6.88 -11.56
CA SER A 144 43.63 5.68 -11.37
C SER A 144 43.35 5.01 -10.01
N ALA A 145 43.54 3.69 -9.98
CA ALA A 145 43.56 2.81 -8.80
C ALA A 145 42.20 2.27 -8.30
N LEU A 146 41.50 1.61 -9.22
CA LEU A 146 40.75 0.38 -8.92
C LEU A 146 41.82 -0.72 -8.72
N GLY A 147 42.23 -0.98 -7.48
CA GLY A 147 43.36 -1.89 -7.26
C GLY A 147 43.92 -1.97 -5.85
N GLU A 148 43.11 -1.88 -4.79
CA GLU A 148 43.56 -2.26 -3.44
C GLU A 148 42.40 -2.61 -2.51
N ALA A 149 41.44 -3.39 -3.04
CA ALA A 149 40.45 -4.09 -2.24
C ALA A 149 40.92 -5.53 -2.05
N ASN A 150 41.83 -5.77 -1.10
CA ASN A 150 42.03 -7.02 -0.35
C ASN A 150 43.44 -7.06 0.27
N SER A 151 43.63 -6.43 1.43
CA SER A 151 44.41 -7.00 2.53
C SER A 151 44.36 -6.09 3.74
N VAL A 152 44.56 -6.68 4.91
CA VAL A 152 44.59 -6.07 6.26
C VAL A 152 43.25 -5.93 6.97
N THR A 153 42.69 -7.10 7.29
CA THR A 153 41.97 -7.35 8.53
C THR A 153 42.96 -7.28 9.70
N SER A 154 42.80 -6.34 10.64
CA SER A 154 43.21 -6.55 12.04
C SER A 154 42.47 -5.60 12.98
N SER A 155 41.46 -6.15 13.65
CA SER A 155 41.01 -5.88 15.01
C SER A 155 41.35 -4.51 15.64
N ALA A 156 40.37 -3.60 15.63
CA ALA A 156 40.23 -2.57 16.66
C ALA A 156 38.77 -2.52 17.10
N LYS A 157 38.51 -2.92 18.36
CA LYS A 157 37.21 -2.89 19.03
C LYS A 157 36.63 -1.47 19.03
N GLN A 158 35.57 -1.22 18.26
CA GLN A 158 34.65 -0.09 18.50
C GLN A 158 33.50 -0.53 19.41
N PRO A 159 33.03 0.34 20.33
CA PRO A 159 31.93 0.03 21.23
C PRO A 159 30.62 -0.03 20.43
N ASN A 160 30.01 -1.19 20.52
CA ASN A 160 28.80 -1.61 19.85
C ASN A 160 27.58 -0.80 20.33
N LYS A 161 27.24 0.31 19.67
CA LYS A 161 25.81 0.68 19.55
C LYS A 161 25.28 -0.14 18.38
N GLU A 162 24.96 -1.40 18.68
CA GLU A 162 24.14 -2.22 17.80
C GLU A 162 22.87 -1.43 17.49
N GLN A 163 22.77 -0.94 16.26
CA GLN A 163 21.49 -0.68 15.65
C GLN A 163 20.76 -2.02 15.67
N LYS A 164 19.91 -2.21 16.68
CA LYS A 164 19.29 -3.49 17.02
C LYS A 164 18.63 -4.04 15.76
N ARG A 165 19.27 -5.05 15.16
CA ARG A 165 18.76 -5.72 13.97
C ARG A 165 17.36 -6.22 14.30
N MET A 166 16.34 -5.65 13.67
CA MET A 166 14.97 -6.09 13.87
C MET A 166 14.86 -7.55 13.44
N THR A 167 14.77 -8.45 14.41
CA THR A 167 14.49 -9.87 14.18
C THR A 167 12.99 -10.08 14.03
N LEU A 168 12.56 -11.13 13.30
CA LEU A 168 11.14 -11.50 13.20
C LEU A 168 10.49 -11.62 14.59
N LYS A 169 11.23 -12.16 15.57
CA LYS A 169 10.80 -12.21 16.98
C LYS A 169 10.56 -10.82 17.57
N SER A 170 11.41 -9.84 17.28
CA SER A 170 11.23 -8.47 17.76
C SER A 170 10.04 -7.78 17.09
N CYS A 171 9.77 -8.06 15.80
CA CYS A 171 8.59 -7.55 15.10
C CYS A 171 7.29 -8.12 15.69
N LEU A 172 7.24 -9.44 15.89
CA LEU A 172 6.10 -10.13 16.48
C LEU A 172 5.84 -9.68 17.93
N LEU A 173 6.91 -9.50 18.71
CA LEU A 173 6.82 -8.97 20.08
C LEU A 173 6.35 -7.50 20.07
N ALA A 174 6.80 -6.69 19.12
CA ALA A 174 6.35 -5.29 18.96
C ALA A 174 4.88 -5.19 18.55
N MET A 175 4.37 -6.14 17.77
CA MET A 175 2.93 -6.26 17.45
C MET A 175 2.11 -6.64 18.69
N ILE A 176 2.60 -7.60 19.50
CA ILE A 176 1.89 -8.06 20.71
C ILE A 176 1.88 -6.99 21.80
N ASN A 177 2.99 -6.28 21.99
CA ASN A 177 3.17 -5.23 23.00
C ASN A 177 2.61 -3.86 22.56
N MET A 178 1.90 -3.79 21.44
CA MET A 178 1.30 -2.56 20.94
C MET A 178 0.13 -2.11 21.83
N PRO A 179 -0.08 -0.79 22.06
CA PRO A 179 -1.20 -0.31 22.87
C PRO A 179 -2.56 -0.78 22.34
N SER A 180 -3.56 -0.88 23.21
CA SER A 180 -4.89 -1.42 22.88
C SER A 180 -5.51 -0.76 21.64
N HIS A 181 -5.43 0.56 21.51
CA HIS A 181 -6.03 1.31 20.41
C HIS A 181 -5.37 1.02 19.05
N TYR A 182 -4.04 0.92 18.99
CA TYR A 182 -3.33 0.55 17.77
C TYR A 182 -3.54 -0.93 17.39
N ARG A 183 -3.62 -1.84 18.38
CA ARG A 183 -3.95 -3.25 18.10
C ARG A 183 -5.34 -3.41 17.49
N CYS A 184 -6.32 -2.66 18.00
CA CYS A 184 -7.67 -2.67 17.42
C CYS A 184 -7.64 -2.16 15.97
N LEU A 185 -6.86 -1.12 15.68
CA LEU A 185 -6.67 -0.66 14.32
C LEU A 185 -6.07 -1.75 13.41
N CYS A 186 -4.99 -2.41 13.84
CA CYS A 186 -4.38 -3.52 13.09
C CYS A 186 -5.35 -4.68 12.83
N VAL A 187 -6.14 -5.10 13.82
CA VAL A 187 -7.13 -6.17 13.66
C VAL A 187 -8.23 -5.75 12.69
N SER A 188 -8.75 -4.53 12.81
CA SER A 188 -9.75 -4.03 11.86
C SER A 188 -9.21 -3.97 10.43
N HIS A 189 -7.95 -3.56 10.27
CA HIS A 189 -7.28 -3.46 8.98
C HIS A 189 -7.06 -4.83 8.35
N LEU A 190 -6.63 -5.81 9.16
CA LEU A 190 -6.51 -7.20 8.75
C LEU A 190 -7.84 -7.75 8.24
N LEU A 191 -8.94 -7.53 8.98
CA LEU A 191 -10.28 -7.99 8.58
C LEU A 191 -10.74 -7.33 7.27
N GLY A 192 -10.48 -6.03 7.10
CA GLY A 192 -10.84 -5.32 5.88
C GLY A 192 -10.08 -5.78 4.65
N TRP A 193 -8.76 -5.91 4.75
CA TRP A 193 -7.95 -6.45 3.67
C TRP A 193 -8.30 -7.90 3.35
N THR A 194 -8.59 -8.71 4.37
CA THR A 194 -9.06 -10.09 4.17
C THR A 194 -10.37 -10.09 3.39
N ALA A 195 -11.35 -9.26 3.77
CA ALA A 195 -12.63 -9.14 3.07
C ALA A 195 -12.46 -8.64 1.63
N PHE A 196 -11.64 -7.61 1.43
CA PHE A 196 -11.40 -6.99 0.13
C PHE A 196 -10.66 -7.94 -0.82
N LEU A 197 -9.55 -8.54 -0.39
CA LEU A 197 -8.74 -9.46 -1.20
C LEU A 197 -9.49 -10.74 -1.52
N CYS A 198 -10.29 -11.25 -0.57
CA CYS A 198 -11.13 -12.42 -0.80
C CYS A 198 -12.01 -12.22 -2.03
N ASN A 199 -12.69 -11.08 -2.10
CA ASN A 199 -13.55 -10.75 -3.21
C ASN A 199 -12.75 -10.43 -4.48
N MET A 200 -11.70 -9.60 -4.38
CA MET A 200 -10.91 -9.14 -5.54
C MET A 200 -10.24 -10.27 -6.31
N LEU A 201 -9.65 -11.25 -5.64
CA LEU A 201 -8.86 -12.32 -6.28
C LEU A 201 -9.73 -13.28 -7.12
N PHE A 202 -10.96 -13.52 -6.69
CA PHE A 202 -11.88 -14.46 -7.35
C PHE A 202 -13.04 -13.75 -8.05
N PHE A 203 -13.03 -12.42 -8.12
CA PHE A 203 -14.13 -11.65 -8.70
C PHE A 203 -14.35 -11.97 -10.18
N THR A 204 -13.28 -12.06 -10.96
CA THR A 204 -13.34 -12.38 -12.40
C THR A 204 -13.82 -13.81 -12.61
N ASP A 205 -13.38 -14.74 -11.77
CA ASP A 205 -13.84 -16.13 -11.77
C ASP A 205 -15.34 -16.23 -11.40
N PHE A 206 -15.77 -15.47 -10.38
CA PHE A 206 -17.18 -15.33 -10.01
C PHE A 206 -18.02 -14.77 -11.17
N MET A 207 -17.50 -13.77 -11.89
CA MET A 207 -18.18 -13.19 -13.05
C MET A 207 -18.33 -14.24 -14.18
N GLY A 208 -17.26 -14.99 -14.47
CA GLY A 208 -17.26 -16.08 -15.46
C GLY A 208 -18.24 -17.20 -15.11
N GLN A 209 -18.15 -17.74 -13.90
CA GLN A 209 -18.91 -18.93 -13.50
C GLN A 209 -20.34 -18.63 -13.07
N ILE A 210 -20.56 -17.63 -12.21
CA ILE A 210 -21.87 -17.41 -11.57
C ILE A 210 -22.73 -16.46 -12.40
N VAL A 211 -22.16 -15.34 -12.86
CA VAL A 211 -22.92 -14.31 -13.57
C VAL A 211 -23.15 -14.71 -15.04
N TYR A 212 -22.09 -15.14 -15.73
CA TYR A 212 -22.15 -15.55 -17.14
C TYR A 212 -22.47 -17.03 -17.36
N LYS A 213 -22.53 -17.84 -16.28
CA LYS A 213 -22.81 -19.28 -16.34
C LYS A 213 -21.86 -20.04 -17.28
N GLY A 214 -20.62 -19.57 -17.37
CA GLY A 214 -19.54 -20.23 -18.10
C GLY A 214 -18.91 -21.36 -17.29
N ASN A 215 -18.12 -22.20 -17.96
CA ASN A 215 -17.38 -23.26 -17.30
C ASN A 215 -15.88 -23.17 -17.66
N PRO A 216 -14.98 -22.93 -16.68
CA PRO A 216 -13.54 -22.84 -16.93
C PRO A 216 -12.91 -24.18 -17.35
N TYR A 217 -13.57 -25.31 -17.09
CA TYR A 217 -13.09 -26.65 -17.42
C TYR A 217 -13.69 -27.22 -18.71
N ALA A 218 -14.49 -26.44 -19.44
CA ALA A 218 -15.04 -26.86 -20.72
C ALA A 218 -13.98 -26.75 -21.83
N ASP A 219 -14.14 -27.52 -22.90
CA ASP A 219 -13.23 -27.47 -24.06
C ASP A 219 -13.16 -26.05 -24.62
N HIS A 220 -11.97 -25.60 -25.03
CA HIS A 220 -11.73 -24.23 -25.51
C HIS A 220 -12.63 -23.81 -26.69
N ASN A 221 -13.08 -24.76 -27.52
CA ASN A 221 -13.98 -24.49 -28.65
C ASN A 221 -15.47 -24.57 -28.27
N SER A 222 -15.80 -24.72 -26.99
CA SER A 222 -17.17 -24.85 -26.51
C SER A 222 -17.77 -23.48 -26.17
N THR A 223 -19.07 -23.33 -26.42
CA THR A 223 -19.83 -22.13 -26.03
C THR A 223 -19.82 -21.88 -24.52
N ALA A 224 -19.55 -22.90 -23.70
CA ALA A 224 -19.44 -22.77 -22.25
C ALA A 224 -18.12 -22.11 -21.83
N TYR A 225 -17.02 -22.39 -22.54
CA TYR A 225 -15.73 -21.75 -22.31
C TYR A 225 -15.73 -20.31 -22.80
N GLU A 226 -16.29 -20.03 -23.99
CA GLU A 226 -16.43 -18.66 -24.51
C GLU A 226 -17.25 -17.76 -23.57
N ARG A 227 -18.32 -18.29 -22.95
CA ARG A 227 -19.09 -17.55 -21.93
C ARG A 227 -18.27 -17.25 -20.68
N TYR A 228 -17.40 -18.18 -20.29
CA TYR A 228 -16.50 -17.97 -19.15
C TYR A 228 -15.48 -16.87 -19.47
N GLU A 229 -14.82 -16.92 -20.63
CA GLU A 229 -13.88 -15.87 -21.06
C GLU A 229 -14.56 -14.50 -21.15
N ARG A 230 -15.74 -14.42 -21.77
CA ARG A 230 -16.55 -13.19 -21.80
C ARG A 230 -16.87 -12.68 -20.39
N GLY A 231 -17.17 -13.58 -19.45
CA GLY A 231 -17.38 -13.19 -18.06
C GLY A 231 -16.11 -12.68 -17.40
N VAL A 232 -14.95 -13.27 -17.68
CA VAL A 232 -13.65 -12.76 -17.19
C VAL A 232 -13.34 -11.37 -17.76
N GLU A 233 -13.54 -11.15 -19.07
CA GLU A 233 -13.39 -9.84 -19.73
C GLU A 233 -14.23 -8.76 -19.04
N ILE A 234 -15.52 -9.05 -18.83
CA ILE A 234 -16.46 -8.13 -18.19
C ILE A 234 -16.14 -7.97 -16.71
N GLY A 235 -15.59 -9.00 -16.06
CA GLY A 235 -15.00 -8.91 -14.73
C GLY A 235 -13.87 -7.89 -14.66
N CYS A 236 -12.96 -7.88 -15.64
CA CYS A 236 -11.89 -6.89 -15.74
C CYS A 236 -12.44 -5.45 -15.92
N TRP A 237 -13.52 -5.26 -16.68
CA TRP A 237 -14.23 -3.98 -16.73
C TRP A 237 -14.80 -3.58 -15.36
N GLY A 238 -15.35 -4.53 -14.60
CA GLY A 238 -15.76 -4.30 -13.22
C GLY A 238 -14.62 -3.88 -12.29
N LEU A 239 -13.45 -4.51 -12.43
CA LEU A 239 -12.24 -4.12 -11.68
C LEU A 239 -11.71 -2.74 -12.06
N CYS A 240 -11.85 -2.36 -13.34
CA CYS A 240 -11.59 -1.00 -13.80
C CYS A 240 -12.54 0.03 -13.14
N ILE A 241 -13.85 -0.28 -13.08
CA ILE A 241 -14.83 0.55 -12.35
C ILE A 241 -14.45 0.69 -10.88
N ASN A 242 -14.03 -0.40 -10.23
CA ASN A 242 -13.51 -0.37 -8.87
C ASN A 242 -12.33 0.60 -8.73
N ALA A 243 -11.34 0.55 -9.63
CA ALA A 243 -10.16 1.39 -9.57
C ALA A 243 -10.49 2.89 -9.80
N VAL A 244 -11.35 3.19 -10.78
CA VAL A 244 -11.85 4.56 -11.01
C VAL A 244 -12.68 5.05 -9.81
N SER A 245 -13.55 4.21 -9.27
CA SER A 245 -14.34 4.53 -8.08
C SER A 245 -13.44 4.81 -6.87
N SER A 246 -12.36 4.04 -6.67
CA SER A 246 -11.37 4.27 -5.61
C SER A 246 -10.69 5.63 -5.76
N ALA A 247 -10.26 5.98 -6.98
CA ALA A 247 -9.67 7.28 -7.29
C ALA A 247 -10.65 8.44 -7.00
N LEU A 248 -11.90 8.35 -7.46
CA LEU A 248 -12.92 9.37 -7.21
C LEU A 248 -13.30 9.47 -5.74
N TYR A 249 -13.47 8.33 -5.07
CA TYR A 249 -13.85 8.28 -3.67
C TYR A 249 -12.77 8.88 -2.76
N SER A 250 -11.49 8.80 -3.12
CA SER A 250 -10.42 9.44 -2.35
C SER A 250 -10.61 10.97 -2.19
N TYR A 251 -11.19 11.64 -3.18
CA TYR A 251 -11.56 13.06 -3.09
C TYR A 251 -12.82 13.27 -2.26
N VAL A 252 -13.81 12.42 -2.47
CA VAL A 252 -15.09 12.44 -1.74
C VAL A 252 -14.83 12.25 -0.25
N GLN A 253 -13.93 11.33 0.13
CA GLN A 253 -13.49 11.14 1.52
C GLN A 253 -12.98 12.43 2.15
N ARG A 254 -12.16 13.22 1.44
CA ARG A 254 -11.67 14.50 1.96
C ARG A 254 -12.79 15.49 2.24
N LEU A 255 -13.87 15.47 1.44
CA LEU A 255 -15.05 16.29 1.64
C LEU A 255 -15.93 15.79 2.80
N LEU A 256 -16.03 14.48 2.99
CA LEU A 256 -16.84 13.89 4.06
C LEU A 256 -16.10 13.86 5.41
N LEU A 257 -14.78 13.87 5.41
CA LEU A 257 -13.93 13.84 6.60
C LEU A 257 -14.39 14.82 7.70
N PRO A 258 -14.65 16.12 7.44
CA PRO A 258 -15.09 17.05 8.47
C PRO A 258 -16.52 16.81 9.00
N TYR A 259 -17.36 16.06 8.28
CA TYR A 259 -18.75 15.82 8.67
C TYR A 259 -18.95 14.52 9.48
N ILE A 260 -18.27 13.43 9.08
CA ILE A 260 -18.45 12.11 9.71
C ILE A 260 -17.24 11.69 10.57
N GLY A 261 -16.10 12.36 10.42
CA GLY A 261 -14.84 11.99 11.07
C GLY A 261 -14.20 10.71 10.53
N LEU A 262 -12.96 10.44 10.92
CA LEU A 262 -12.19 9.28 10.44
C LEU A 262 -12.85 7.94 10.81
N LYS A 263 -13.34 7.81 12.06
CA LYS A 263 -14.05 6.60 12.51
C LYS A 263 -15.32 6.35 11.69
N GLY A 264 -16.08 7.41 11.40
CA GLY A 264 -17.31 7.33 10.60
C GLY A 264 -17.02 6.89 9.16
N LEU A 265 -16.02 7.50 8.51
CA LEU A 265 -15.59 7.09 7.16
C LEU A 265 -15.17 5.62 7.12
N TYR A 266 -14.45 5.16 8.13
CA TYR A 266 -14.00 3.78 8.19
C TYR A 266 -15.16 2.79 8.32
N PHE A 267 -16.13 3.11 9.19
CA PHE A 267 -17.36 2.33 9.35
C PHE A 267 -18.19 2.29 8.06
N VAL A 268 -18.42 3.44 7.44
CA VAL A 268 -19.20 3.55 6.20
C VAL A 268 -18.57 2.72 5.09
N GLY A 269 -17.25 2.76 4.92
CA GLY A 269 -16.56 1.94 3.93
C GLY A 269 -16.83 0.45 4.06
N TYR A 270 -16.71 -0.10 5.28
CA TYR A 270 -16.96 -1.52 5.55
C TYR A 270 -18.43 -1.89 5.42
N PHE A 271 -19.32 -1.02 5.89
CA PHE A 271 -20.75 -1.26 5.81
C PHE A 271 -21.23 -1.28 4.36
N VAL A 272 -20.87 -0.27 3.57
CA VAL A 272 -21.25 -0.18 2.16
C VAL A 272 -20.66 -1.36 1.38
N PHE A 273 -19.41 -1.75 1.65
CA PHE A 273 -18.79 -2.93 1.05
C PHE A 273 -19.51 -4.24 1.39
N GLY A 274 -19.79 -4.50 2.67
CA GLY A 274 -20.49 -5.70 3.11
C GLY A 274 -21.90 -5.79 2.53
N LEU A 275 -22.61 -4.66 2.46
CA LEU A 275 -23.94 -4.61 1.83
C LEU A 275 -23.87 -4.83 0.32
N GLY A 276 -22.95 -4.16 -0.37
CA GLY A 276 -22.79 -4.28 -1.83
C GLY A 276 -22.38 -5.70 -2.24
N THR A 277 -21.42 -6.30 -1.55
CA THR A 277 -21.02 -7.70 -1.79
C THR A 277 -22.16 -8.68 -1.50
N SER A 278 -22.91 -8.49 -0.41
CA SER A 278 -24.12 -9.29 -0.14
C SER A 278 -25.13 -9.23 -1.28
N LEU A 279 -25.38 -8.03 -1.83
CA LEU A 279 -26.31 -7.84 -2.94
C LEU A 279 -25.85 -8.53 -4.22
N ILE A 280 -24.53 -8.51 -4.52
CA ILE A 280 -23.95 -9.25 -5.64
C ILE A 280 -24.20 -10.76 -5.48
N GLY A 281 -24.00 -11.29 -4.27
CA GLY A 281 -24.23 -12.70 -3.97
C GLY A 281 -25.70 -13.11 -4.10
N LEU A 282 -26.64 -12.25 -3.67
CA LEU A 282 -28.09 -12.53 -3.74
C LEU A 282 -28.66 -12.38 -5.15
N PHE A 283 -28.17 -11.41 -5.92
CA PHE A 283 -28.69 -11.07 -7.25
C PHE A 283 -27.54 -11.02 -8.28
N PRO A 284 -27.04 -12.17 -8.76
CA PRO A 284 -25.94 -12.23 -9.72
C PRO A 284 -26.43 -11.85 -11.14
N ASN A 285 -26.65 -10.55 -11.35
CA ASN A 285 -27.00 -9.94 -12.63
C ASN A 285 -25.83 -9.09 -13.12
N ILE A 286 -25.49 -9.17 -14.41
CA ILE A 286 -24.38 -8.45 -15.04
C ILE A 286 -24.37 -6.95 -14.69
N ILE A 287 -25.50 -6.26 -14.90
CA ILE A 287 -25.58 -4.81 -14.71
C ILE A 287 -25.47 -4.45 -13.23
N THR A 288 -26.19 -5.19 -12.38
CA THR A 288 -26.14 -5.01 -10.92
C THR A 288 -24.74 -5.23 -10.37
N THR A 289 -24.06 -6.30 -10.79
CA THR A 289 -22.70 -6.61 -10.35
C THR A 289 -21.71 -5.54 -10.79
N LEU A 290 -21.78 -5.06 -12.05
CA LEU A 290 -20.91 -4.00 -12.54
C LEU A 290 -21.10 -2.67 -11.80
N ILE A 291 -22.34 -2.27 -11.52
CA ILE A 291 -22.62 -1.06 -10.73
C ILE A 291 -22.08 -1.23 -9.31
N LEU A 292 -22.28 -2.40 -8.70
CA LEU A 292 -21.81 -2.71 -7.35
C LEU A 292 -20.28 -2.86 -7.27
N CYS A 293 -19.53 -2.98 -8.37
CA CYS A 293 -18.07 -2.85 -8.36
C CYS A 293 -17.60 -1.47 -7.87
N SER A 294 -18.41 -0.42 -8.02
CA SER A 294 -18.08 0.90 -7.48
C SER A 294 -17.88 0.88 -5.96
N VAL A 295 -18.63 0.03 -5.26
CA VAL A 295 -18.54 -0.17 -3.81
C VAL A 295 -17.21 -0.82 -3.40
N PHE A 296 -16.59 -1.61 -4.28
CA PHE A 296 -15.26 -2.14 -4.01
C PHE A 296 -14.23 -1.01 -3.98
N GLY A 297 -14.40 -0.01 -4.85
CA GLY A 297 -13.54 1.18 -4.89
C GLY A 297 -13.64 1.99 -3.60
N VAL A 298 -14.86 2.12 -3.05
CA VAL A 298 -15.11 2.74 -1.74
C VAL A 298 -14.32 2.04 -0.64
N MET A 299 -14.33 0.70 -0.61
CA MET A 299 -13.56 -0.09 0.35
C MET A 299 -12.05 0.06 0.15
N SER A 300 -11.57 -0.09 -1.08
CA SER A 300 -10.16 0.04 -1.45
C SER A 300 -9.60 1.38 -1.00
N SER A 301 -10.25 2.47 -1.39
CA SER A 301 -9.85 3.83 -1.01
C SER A 301 -9.91 4.04 0.50
N THR A 302 -10.90 3.46 1.19
CA THR A 302 -10.98 3.49 2.67
C THR A 302 -9.79 2.79 3.31
N LEU A 303 -9.41 1.60 2.85
CA LEU A 303 -8.29 0.84 3.40
C LEU A 303 -6.94 1.53 3.16
N TYR A 304 -6.74 2.17 2.01
CA TYR A 304 -5.48 2.85 1.71
C TYR A 304 -5.29 4.19 2.42
N THR A 305 -6.35 4.86 2.85
CA THR A 305 -6.28 6.22 3.39
C THR A 305 -6.54 6.29 4.90
N ILE A 306 -7.69 5.78 5.35
CA ILE A 306 -8.20 6.06 6.70
C ILE A 306 -7.33 5.48 7.81
N PRO A 307 -6.85 4.22 7.75
CA PRO A 307 -6.01 3.64 8.80
C PRO A 307 -4.70 4.40 9.02
N PHE A 308 -4.05 4.85 7.95
CA PHE A 308 -2.80 5.61 8.03
C PHE A 308 -3.02 7.04 8.55
N ASN A 309 -4.15 7.66 8.18
CA ASN A 309 -4.57 8.93 8.78
C ASN A 309 -4.85 8.76 10.28
N LEU A 310 -5.52 7.66 10.68
CA LEU A 310 -5.81 7.37 12.09
C LEU A 310 -4.53 7.18 12.91
N ILE A 311 -3.52 6.49 12.37
CA ILE A 311 -2.20 6.35 13.02
C ILE A 311 -1.54 7.73 13.21
N SER A 312 -1.53 8.54 12.15
CA SER A 312 -0.92 9.87 12.18
C SER A 312 -1.57 10.75 13.26
N GLU A 313 -2.89 10.64 13.40
CA GLU A 313 -3.66 11.40 14.37
C GLU A 313 -3.48 10.89 15.81
N TYR A 314 -3.42 9.57 16.01
CA TYR A 314 -3.09 9.00 17.32
C TYR A 314 -1.69 9.43 17.81
N HIS A 315 -0.70 9.45 16.92
CA HIS A 315 0.63 9.97 17.27
C HIS A 315 0.60 11.46 17.60
N ARG A 316 -0.20 12.26 16.87
CA ARG A 316 -0.39 13.69 17.16
C ARG A 316 -0.95 13.91 18.57
N GLU A 317 -1.99 13.17 18.95
CA GLU A 317 -2.55 13.23 20.31
C GLU A 317 -1.50 12.87 21.38
N GLU A 318 -0.74 11.79 21.17
CA GLU A 318 0.29 11.34 22.10
C GLU A 318 1.42 12.36 22.26
N GLU A 319 1.86 13.00 21.17
CA GLU A 319 2.84 14.08 21.20
C GLU A 319 2.34 15.32 21.96
N VAL A 320 1.07 15.69 21.77
CA VAL A 320 0.45 16.83 22.48
C VAL A 320 0.33 16.51 23.98
N GLN A 321 -0.13 15.31 24.34
CA GLN A 321 -0.20 14.88 25.74
C GLN A 321 1.17 14.84 26.41
N ARG A 322 2.22 14.45 25.66
CA ARG A 322 3.60 14.49 26.12
C ARG A 322 4.08 15.91 26.38
N LYS A 323 3.79 16.86 25.47
CA LYS A 323 4.10 18.28 25.65
C LYS A 323 3.37 18.89 26.85
N MET A 324 2.17 18.40 27.17
CA MET A 324 1.39 18.83 28.35
C MET A 324 1.78 18.11 29.65
N GLY A 325 2.82 17.27 29.67
CA GLY A 325 3.29 16.59 30.88
C GLY A 325 2.34 15.51 31.43
N LYS A 326 1.33 15.09 30.66
CA LYS A 326 0.37 14.03 31.03
C LYS A 326 0.70 12.67 30.38
N GLY A 327 1.83 12.57 29.67
CA GLY A 327 2.22 11.37 28.92
C GLY A 327 2.63 10.20 29.82
N ASN A 328 2.20 9.00 29.46
CA ASN A 328 2.63 7.77 30.13
C ASN A 328 4.13 7.49 29.80
N PRO A 329 5.02 7.25 30.79
CA PRO A 329 6.46 7.05 30.55
C PRO A 329 6.80 5.82 29.69
N ALA A 330 5.87 4.87 29.55
CA ALA A 330 6.08 3.59 28.89
C ALA A 330 6.08 3.65 27.33
N GLY A 331 5.70 4.78 26.73
CA GLY A 331 5.64 4.94 25.26
C GLY A 331 6.88 5.57 24.62
N GLN A 332 7.93 5.83 25.42
CA GLN A 332 9.01 6.78 25.09
C GLN A 332 9.90 6.39 23.89
N ASP A 333 9.90 5.14 23.46
CA ASP A 333 10.79 4.59 22.42
C ASP A 333 10.09 4.08 21.14
N ARG A 334 8.77 4.23 21.01
CA ARG A 334 8.04 3.64 19.88
C ARG A 334 7.90 4.66 18.73
N GLY A 335 8.69 4.49 17.68
CA GLY A 335 8.68 5.37 16.51
C GLY A 335 7.48 5.13 15.59
N THR A 336 6.97 6.19 14.97
CA THR A 336 5.85 6.17 14.02
C THR A 336 6.02 5.16 12.88
N GLY A 337 7.25 4.95 12.42
CA GLY A 337 7.57 3.96 11.40
C GLY A 337 7.26 2.52 11.81
N VAL A 338 7.37 2.17 13.11
CA VAL A 338 7.07 0.81 13.60
C VAL A 338 5.57 0.53 13.54
N ASP A 339 4.74 1.51 13.84
CA ASP A 339 3.27 1.36 13.77
C ASP A 339 2.78 1.31 12.33
N CYS A 340 3.34 2.14 11.45
CA CYS A 340 3.08 2.10 10.01
C CYS A 340 3.52 0.76 9.40
N ALA A 341 4.69 0.25 9.78
CA ALA A 341 5.18 -1.05 9.34
C ALA A 341 4.28 -2.18 9.84
N ALA A 342 3.87 -2.17 11.12
CA ALA A 342 2.96 -3.16 11.68
C ALA A 342 1.61 -3.18 10.96
N LEU A 343 1.06 -2.01 10.64
CA LEU A 343 -0.18 -1.89 9.87
C LEU A 343 -0.02 -2.45 8.45
N THR A 344 1.09 -2.13 7.78
CA THR A 344 1.41 -2.64 6.43
C THR A 344 1.59 -4.16 6.44
N CYS A 345 2.20 -4.73 7.49
CA CYS A 345 2.31 -6.18 7.66
C CYS A 345 0.96 -6.90 7.75
N MET A 346 -0.11 -6.23 8.21
CA MET A 346 -1.45 -6.83 8.22
C MET A 346 -1.98 -7.09 6.82
N VAL A 347 -1.57 -6.30 5.82
CA VAL A 347 -1.95 -6.51 4.41
C VAL A 347 -1.36 -7.83 3.91
N GLN A 348 -0.07 -8.06 4.16
CA GLN A 348 0.60 -9.31 3.81
C GLN A 348 0.02 -10.50 4.57
N LEU A 349 -0.31 -10.32 5.84
CA LEU A 349 -0.98 -11.36 6.62
C LEU A 349 -2.36 -11.71 6.04
N ALA A 350 -3.13 -10.70 5.61
CA ALA A 350 -4.41 -10.92 4.93
C ALA A 350 -4.23 -11.71 3.62
N GLN A 351 -3.24 -11.35 2.81
CA GLN A 351 -2.92 -12.07 1.57
C GLN A 351 -2.58 -13.54 1.84
N ILE A 352 -1.79 -13.83 2.89
CA ILE A 352 -1.45 -15.21 3.28
C ILE A 352 -2.70 -15.98 3.73
N ILE A 353 -3.56 -15.37 4.55
CA ILE A 353 -4.81 -15.99 5.02
C ILE A 353 -5.72 -16.32 3.85
N VAL A 354 -5.91 -15.36 2.93
CA VAL A 354 -6.77 -15.54 1.76
C VAL A 354 -6.17 -16.55 0.78
N GLY A 355 -4.88 -16.44 0.47
CA GLY A 355 -4.19 -17.33 -0.45
C GLY A 355 -4.17 -18.79 0.02
N ALA A 356 -4.01 -19.02 1.32
CA ALA A 356 -4.02 -20.37 1.89
C ALA A 356 -5.43 -20.93 2.12
N GLY A 357 -6.38 -20.09 2.55
CA GLY A 357 -7.69 -20.54 3.02
C GLY A 357 -8.79 -20.54 1.96
N LEU A 358 -8.79 -19.57 1.05
CA LEU A 358 -9.95 -19.31 0.20
C LEU A 358 -10.17 -20.39 -0.86
N GLY A 359 -9.11 -20.94 -1.44
CA GLY A 359 -9.22 -22.05 -2.40
C GLY A 359 -9.81 -23.31 -1.76
N ALA A 360 -9.41 -23.64 -0.52
CA ALA A 360 -9.97 -24.77 0.23
C ALA A 360 -11.45 -24.54 0.56
N LEU A 361 -11.82 -23.31 0.90
CA LEU A 361 -13.20 -22.91 1.18
C LEU A 361 -14.10 -23.02 -0.07
N VAL A 362 -13.62 -22.60 -1.24
CA VAL A 362 -14.32 -22.77 -2.52
C VAL A 362 -14.50 -24.25 -2.86
N ASN A 363 -13.45 -25.06 -2.70
CA ASN A 363 -13.52 -26.50 -2.97
C ASN A 363 -14.52 -27.22 -2.04
N MET A 364 -14.55 -26.86 -0.75
CA MET A 364 -15.48 -27.42 0.22
C MET A 364 -16.94 -27.01 -0.05
N ALA A 365 -17.17 -25.76 -0.46
CA ALA A 365 -18.51 -25.27 -0.78
C ALA A 365 -19.00 -25.73 -2.16
N GLY A 366 -18.10 -26.16 -3.05
CA GLY A 366 -18.39 -26.54 -4.43
C GLY A 366 -18.88 -25.38 -5.31
N SER A 367 -18.73 -24.13 -4.86
CA SER A 367 -19.19 -22.95 -5.59
C SER A 367 -18.39 -21.71 -5.22
N VAL A 368 -18.09 -20.88 -6.21
CA VAL A 368 -17.38 -19.59 -6.05
C VAL A 368 -18.24 -18.55 -5.33
N ILE A 369 -19.55 -18.77 -5.19
CA ILE A 369 -20.44 -17.84 -4.44
C ILE A 369 -20.03 -17.68 -2.98
N VAL A 370 -19.39 -18.71 -2.40
CA VAL A 370 -18.91 -18.69 -1.02
C VAL A 370 -17.90 -17.57 -0.79
N VAL A 371 -17.14 -17.17 -1.82
CA VAL A 371 -16.16 -16.08 -1.77
C VAL A 371 -16.83 -14.76 -1.42
N VAL A 372 -17.94 -14.45 -2.11
CA VAL A 372 -18.67 -13.19 -1.93
C VAL A 372 -19.33 -13.18 -0.55
N LEU A 373 -19.83 -14.32 -0.09
CA LEU A 373 -20.41 -14.48 1.24
C LEU A 373 -19.35 -14.35 2.35
N SER A 374 -18.17 -14.94 2.20
CA SER A 374 -17.08 -14.79 3.15
C SER A 374 -16.56 -13.35 3.21
N ALA A 375 -16.41 -12.69 2.06
CA ALA A 375 -16.03 -11.29 1.99
C ALA A 375 -17.03 -10.38 2.71
N SER A 376 -18.34 -10.57 2.45
CA SER A 376 -19.40 -9.83 3.13
C SER A 376 -19.37 -10.06 4.64
N THR A 377 -19.28 -11.32 5.07
CA THR A 377 -19.24 -11.69 6.49
C THR A 377 -18.05 -11.05 7.20
N MET A 378 -16.84 -11.14 6.61
CA MET A 378 -15.64 -10.51 7.17
C MET A 378 -15.77 -8.99 7.24
N SER A 379 -16.37 -8.36 6.22
CA SER A 379 -16.61 -6.92 6.23
C SER A 379 -17.61 -6.49 7.29
N LEU A 380 -18.70 -7.23 7.49
CA LEU A 380 -19.69 -6.93 8.52
C LEU A 380 -19.13 -7.14 9.93
N ILE A 381 -18.32 -8.18 10.15
CA ILE A 381 -17.57 -8.38 11.40
C ILE A 381 -16.61 -7.21 11.61
N GLY A 382 -15.85 -6.81 10.58
CA GLY A 382 -14.98 -5.65 10.64
C GLY A 382 -15.73 -4.36 10.96
N CYS A 383 -16.92 -4.17 10.39
CA CYS A 383 -17.80 -3.03 10.64
C CYS A 383 -18.24 -2.94 12.10
N LEU A 384 -18.70 -4.07 12.67
CA LEU A 384 -19.05 -4.17 14.10
C LEU A 384 -17.82 -3.92 14.98
N PHE A 385 -16.66 -4.46 14.59
CA PHE A 385 -15.42 -4.27 15.33
C PHE A 385 -14.99 -2.79 15.35
N ILE A 386 -15.09 -2.10 14.21
CA ILE A 386 -14.81 -0.65 14.09
C ILE A 386 -15.75 0.15 15.00
N ALA A 387 -17.05 -0.17 15.00
CA ALA A 387 -18.03 0.52 15.81
C ALA A 387 -17.69 0.44 17.31
N LEU A 388 -17.30 -0.75 17.78
CA LEU A 388 -17.08 -1.04 19.20
C LEU A 388 -15.70 -0.62 19.72
N PHE A 389 -14.63 -0.86 18.95
CA PHE A 389 -13.26 -0.83 19.47
C PHE A 389 -12.42 0.35 18.98
N ILE A 390 -12.80 0.99 17.87
CA ILE A 390 -12.04 2.15 17.37
C ILE A 390 -12.44 3.40 18.13
N ARG A 391 -11.43 4.11 18.62
CA ARG A 391 -11.59 5.35 19.38
C ARG A 391 -12.04 6.46 18.45
N TYR A 392 -12.95 7.31 18.93
CA TYR A 392 -13.26 8.54 18.22
C TYR A 392 -12.09 9.51 18.42
N VAL A 393 -11.72 10.19 17.36
CA VAL A 393 -10.64 11.19 17.35
C VAL A 393 -11.28 12.47 16.85
N GLU A 394 -11.23 13.51 17.67
CA GLU A 394 -11.87 14.82 17.44
C GLU A 394 -10.94 15.81 16.74
#